data_AF-A0A7W0Y2I1-F1
#
_entry.id   AF-A0A7W0Y2I1-F1
#
_cell.length_a   1.000
_cell.length_b   1.000
_cell.length_c   1.000
_cell.angle_alpha   90.00
_cell.angle_beta   90.00
_cell.angle_gamma   90.00
#
_symmetry.space_group_name_H-M   'P 1'
#
loop_
_entity.id
_entity.type
_entity.pdbx_description
1 polymer ?
#
loop_
_entity_poly.entity_id
_entity_poly.type
_entity_poly.pdbx_seq_one_letter_code
_entity_poly.pdbx_strand_id
1 'polypeptide(L)'
;VSYDPHVIAQVLAWARTSLAARAVGVAIAAMDHAERYAAERVQFGQPIGTFESLIRLRDDALTNATAARLLVLNAGWALDQGHADAGELASRARVLAGDVVARSTIDAVQIFGGYGFVNDYPVEKLMRDARAFEALHGDERLGRVLRQKESM
;
A
#
# COMPACT_ATOMS: atom_id res chain seq x y z
N VAL A 1 7.25 0.65 -35.06
CA VAL A 1 8.08 1.52 -34.20
C VAL A 1 8.61 0.65 -33.08
N SER A 2 9.91 0.34 -33.07
CA SER A 2 10.54 -0.43 -31.99
C SER A 2 11.07 0.56 -30.96
N TYR A 3 10.57 0.52 -29.73
CA TYR A 3 11.05 1.36 -28.65
C TYR A 3 12.32 0.76 -28.03
N ASP A 4 13.21 1.62 -27.54
CA ASP A 4 14.40 1.20 -26.81
C ASP A 4 13.99 0.48 -25.51
N PRO A 5 14.39 -0.80 -25.31
CA PRO A 5 14.10 -1.54 -24.09
C PRO A 5 14.56 -0.83 -22.81
N HIS A 6 15.66 -0.07 -22.86
CA HIS A 6 16.16 0.68 -21.71
C HIS A 6 15.19 1.80 -21.31
N VAL A 7 14.67 2.54 -22.29
CA VAL A 7 13.69 3.61 -22.05
C VAL A 7 12.40 3.03 -21.47
N ILE A 8 11.93 1.88 -21.99
CA ILE A 8 10.77 1.18 -21.42
C ILE A 8 11.02 0.80 -19.96
N ALA A 9 12.18 0.20 -19.65
CA ALA A 9 12.52 -0.22 -18.29
C ALA A 9 12.53 0.97 -17.31
N GLN A 10 13.08 2.11 -17.73
CA GLN A 10 13.12 3.33 -16.93
C GLN A 10 11.71 3.90 -16.68
N VAL A 11 10.87 3.98 -17.71
CA VAL A 11 9.48 4.44 -17.59
C VAL A 11 8.69 3.52 -16.64
N LEU A 12 8.88 2.20 -16.75
CA LEU A 12 8.23 1.25 -15.84
C LEU A 12 8.70 1.42 -14.39
N ALA A 13 9.97 1.71 -14.15
CA ALA A 13 10.47 1.96 -12.80
C ALA A 13 9.83 3.21 -12.17
N TRP A 14 9.75 4.32 -12.91
CA TRP A 14 9.02 5.52 -12.49
C TRP A 14 7.54 5.26 -12.21
N ALA A 15 6.87 4.49 -13.09
CA ALA A 15 5.47 4.14 -12.92
C ALA A 15 5.24 3.29 -11.66
N ARG A 16 6.10 2.29 -11.40
CA ARG A 16 6.03 1.43 -10.20
C ARG A 16 6.21 2.25 -8.92
N THR A 17 7.21 3.13 -8.87
CA THR A 17 7.46 4.01 -7.72
C THR A 17 6.27 4.95 -7.48
N SER A 18 5.71 5.53 -8.54
CA SER A 18 4.54 6.42 -8.45
C SER A 18 3.29 5.69 -7.95
N LEU A 19 3.06 4.46 -8.43
CA LEU A 19 1.95 3.64 -7.99
C LEU A 19 2.10 3.24 -6.52
N ALA A 20 3.31 2.88 -6.10
CA ALA A 20 3.63 2.56 -4.72
C ALA A 20 3.39 3.76 -3.78
N ALA A 21 3.80 4.97 -4.19
CA ALA A 21 3.52 6.20 -3.44
C ALA A 21 2.01 6.43 -3.24
N ARG A 22 1.21 6.19 -4.29
CA ARG A 22 -0.26 6.31 -4.22
C ARG A 22 -0.87 5.27 -3.27
N ALA A 23 -0.40 4.02 -3.32
CA ALA A 23 -0.87 2.95 -2.43
C ALA A 23 -0.62 3.31 -0.96
N VAL A 24 0.58 3.81 -0.62
CA VAL A 24 0.91 4.30 0.72
C VAL A 24 -0.04 5.42 1.17
N GLY A 25 -0.32 6.39 0.29
CA GLY A 25 -1.25 7.48 0.59
C GLY A 25 -2.67 6.98 0.90
N VAL A 26 -3.16 6.00 0.14
CA VAL A 26 -4.46 5.36 0.38
C VAL A 26 -4.48 4.61 1.72
N ALA A 27 -3.41 3.89 2.06
CA ALA A 27 -3.29 3.18 3.33
C ALA A 27 -3.37 4.13 4.53
N ILE A 28 -2.65 5.26 4.46
CA ILE A 28 -2.68 6.31 5.50
C ILE A 28 -4.07 6.94 5.59
N ALA A 29 -4.67 7.32 4.46
CA ALA A 29 -6.00 7.92 4.43
C ALA A 29 -7.08 6.99 5.03
N ALA A 30 -6.97 5.68 4.78
CA ALA A 30 -7.88 4.70 5.37
C ALA A 30 -7.79 4.68 6.91
N MET A 31 -6.58 4.80 7.47
CA MET A 31 -6.36 4.92 8.91
C MET A 31 -6.84 6.26 9.48
N ASP A 32 -6.66 7.37 8.76
CA ASP A 32 -7.18 8.68 9.19
C ASP A 32 -8.71 8.70 9.30
N HIS A 33 -9.41 7.97 8.42
CA HIS A 33 -10.86 7.77 8.54
C HIS A 33 -11.20 6.86 9.72
N ALA A 34 -10.48 5.75 9.88
CA ALA A 34 -10.72 4.79 10.95
C ALA A 34 -10.48 5.38 12.35
N GLU A 35 -9.42 6.17 12.52
CA GLU A 35 -9.08 6.81 13.79
C GLU A 35 -10.15 7.83 14.22
N ARG A 36 -10.62 8.68 13.28
CA ARG A 36 -11.71 9.62 13.58
C ARG A 36 -12.99 8.90 14.00
N TYR A 37 -13.40 7.87 13.27
CA TYR A 37 -14.57 7.08 13.63
C TYR A 37 -14.39 6.38 14.98
N ALA A 38 -13.20 5.83 15.24
CA ALA A 38 -12.91 5.15 16.49
C ALA A 38 -12.96 6.08 17.71
N ALA A 39 -12.64 7.36 17.54
CA ALA A 39 -12.75 8.38 18.58
C ALA A 39 -14.21 8.80 18.86
N GLU A 40 -15.08 8.79 17.84
CA GLU A 40 -16.47 9.23 17.95
C GLU A 40 -17.43 8.10 18.37
N ARG A 41 -17.15 6.87 17.93
CA ARG A 41 -18.03 5.72 18.17
C ARG A 41 -17.88 5.21 19.60
N VAL A 42 -18.97 5.22 20.37
CA VAL A 42 -19.01 4.67 21.74
C VAL A 42 -19.64 3.27 21.78
N GLN A 43 -18.94 2.30 22.37
CA GLN A 43 -19.46 0.99 22.74
C GLN A 43 -18.90 0.55 24.09
N PHE A 44 -19.66 -0.25 24.83
CA PHE A 44 -19.29 -0.69 26.18
C PHE A 44 -18.89 0.49 27.11
N GLY A 45 -19.55 1.64 26.94
CA GLY A 45 -19.37 2.82 27.77
C GLY A 45 -18.16 3.71 27.45
N GLN A 46 -17.40 3.45 26.37
CA GLN A 46 -16.23 4.27 25.99
C GLN A 46 -16.04 4.35 24.46
N PRO A 47 -15.27 5.33 23.95
CA PRO A 47 -14.86 5.36 22.55
C PRO A 47 -14.17 4.06 22.15
N ILE A 48 -14.48 3.50 20.98
CA ILE A 48 -13.90 2.21 20.57
C ILE A 48 -12.38 2.29 20.34
N GLY A 49 -11.85 3.48 20.07
CA GLY A 49 -10.42 3.72 19.94
C GLY A 49 -9.58 3.45 21.20
N THR A 50 -10.21 3.19 22.36
CA THR A 50 -9.50 2.80 23.59
C THR A 50 -9.26 1.28 23.70
N PHE A 51 -9.92 0.47 22.87
CA PHE A 51 -9.71 -0.98 22.88
C PHE A 51 -8.39 -1.35 22.21
N GLU A 52 -7.53 -2.07 22.94
CA GLU A 52 -6.20 -2.48 22.47
C GLU A 52 -6.24 -3.22 21.12
N SER A 53 -7.29 -4.03 20.89
CA SER A 53 -7.47 -4.75 19.63
C SER A 53 -7.57 -3.82 18.42
N LEU A 54 -8.25 -2.69 18.54
CA LEU A 54 -8.40 -1.70 17.45
C LEU A 54 -7.17 -0.81 17.34
N ILE A 55 -6.55 -0.45 18.46
CA ILE A 55 -5.27 0.27 18.50
C ILE A 55 -4.21 -0.51 17.71
N ARG A 56 -4.12 -1.83 17.92
CA ARG A 56 -3.16 -2.69 17.21
C ARG A 56 -3.37 -2.68 15.70
N LEU A 57 -4.63 -2.75 15.24
CA LEU A 57 -4.94 -2.67 13.80
C LEU A 57 -4.43 -1.35 13.20
N ARG A 58 -4.67 -0.23 13.88
CA ARG A 58 -4.20 1.09 13.44
C ARG A 58 -2.67 1.15 13.44
N ASP A 59 -2.04 0.77 14.54
CA ASP A 59 -0.60 0.95 14.74
C ASP A 59 0.22 0.04 13.81
N ASP A 60 -0.24 -1.20 13.58
CA ASP A 60 0.36 -2.11 12.61
C ASP A 60 0.23 -1.54 11.18
N ALA A 61 -0.95 -1.02 10.81
CA ALA A 61 -1.17 -0.42 9.50
C ALA A 61 -0.27 0.81 9.26
N LEU A 62 -0.17 1.73 10.23
CA LEU A 62 0.66 2.93 10.12
C LEU A 62 2.16 2.61 10.13
N THR A 63 2.58 1.63 10.92
CA THR A 63 3.97 1.14 10.94
C THR A 63 4.36 0.59 9.58
N ASN A 64 3.52 -0.27 9.00
CA ASN A 64 3.76 -0.86 7.69
C ASN A 64 3.69 0.18 6.56
N ALA A 65 2.77 1.14 6.63
CA ALA A 65 2.71 2.27 5.70
C ALA A 65 3.97 3.13 5.76
N THR A 66 4.53 3.34 6.95
CA THR A 66 5.80 4.06 7.12
C THR A 66 6.96 3.30 6.49
N ALA A 67 7.06 1.99 6.72
CA ALA A 67 8.08 1.15 6.08
C ALA A 67 7.97 1.15 4.55
N ALA A 68 6.75 1.03 4.02
CA ALA A 68 6.49 1.13 2.58
C ALA A 68 6.88 2.51 2.04
N ARG A 69 6.56 3.59 2.76
CA ARG A 69 6.93 4.95 2.39
C ARG A 69 8.44 5.13 2.26
N LEU A 70 9.21 4.61 3.22
CA LEU A 70 10.67 4.68 3.17
C LEU A 70 11.23 3.95 1.95
N LEU A 71 10.67 2.78 1.60
CA LEU A 71 11.09 2.04 0.42
C LEU A 71 10.74 2.76 -0.88
N VAL A 72 9.57 3.42 -0.94
CA VAL A 72 9.17 4.28 -2.07
C VAL A 72 10.13 5.46 -2.23
N LEU A 73 10.47 6.14 -1.14
CA LEU A 73 11.40 7.27 -1.16
C LEU A 73 12.80 6.83 -1.60
N ASN A 74 13.27 5.67 -1.12
CA ASN A 74 14.54 5.09 -1.56
C ASN A 74 14.54 4.76 -3.06
N ALA A 75 13.45 4.18 -3.57
CA ALA A 75 13.32 3.90 -5.00
C ALA A 75 13.29 5.19 -5.85
N GLY A 76 12.60 6.23 -5.38
CA GLY A 76 12.59 7.54 -6.04
C GLY A 76 13.98 8.17 -6.08
N TRP A 77 14.68 8.19 -4.95
CA TRP A 77 16.05 8.68 -4.89
C TRP A 77 16.98 7.89 -5.82
N ALA A 78 16.88 6.56 -5.84
CA ALA A 78 17.69 5.73 -6.72
C ALA A 78 17.46 6.03 -8.21
N LEU A 79 16.20 6.31 -8.59
CA LEU A 79 15.84 6.73 -9.95
C LEU A 79 16.42 8.11 -10.30
N ASP A 80 16.34 9.08 -9.39
CA ASP A 80 16.87 10.42 -9.58
C ASP A 80 18.39 10.43 -9.78
N GLN A 81 19.10 9.57 -9.06
CA GLN A 81 20.56 9.43 -9.16
C GLN A 81 21.01 8.48 -10.28
N GLY A 82 20.09 7.81 -10.97
CA GLY A 82 20.42 6.86 -12.04
C GLY A 82 21.14 5.59 -11.56
N HIS A 83 20.86 5.13 -10.34
CA HIS A 83 21.46 3.90 -9.82
C HIS A 83 21.01 2.67 -10.64
N ALA A 84 21.93 1.71 -10.81
CA ALA A 84 21.68 0.48 -11.56
C ALA A 84 20.59 -0.41 -10.93
N ASP A 85 20.37 -0.32 -9.62
CA ASP A 85 19.38 -1.10 -8.87
C ASP A 85 18.02 -0.39 -8.74
N ALA A 86 17.84 0.81 -9.30
CA ALA A 86 16.63 1.61 -9.17
C ALA A 86 15.36 0.87 -9.63
N GLY A 87 15.45 0.08 -10.71
CA GLY A 87 14.34 -0.74 -11.20
C GLY A 87 13.92 -1.84 -10.23
N GLU A 88 14.88 -2.44 -9.51
CA GLU A 88 14.61 -3.45 -8.49
C GLU A 88 13.97 -2.82 -7.25
N LEU A 89 14.52 -1.70 -6.78
CA LEU A 89 13.95 -0.94 -5.66
C LEU A 89 12.51 -0.52 -5.94
N ALA A 90 12.21 -0.05 -7.16
CA ALA A 90 10.85 0.30 -7.58
C ALA A 90 9.89 -0.90 -7.56
N SER A 91 10.34 -2.09 -7.99
CA SER A 91 9.53 -3.33 -7.91
C SER A 91 9.28 -3.74 -6.46
N ARG A 92 10.32 -3.73 -5.61
CA ARG A 92 10.19 -4.03 -4.17
C ARG A 92 9.23 -3.06 -3.47
N ALA A 93 9.36 -1.75 -3.74
CA ALA A 93 8.50 -0.71 -3.20
C ALA A 93 7.02 -0.94 -3.57
N ARG A 94 6.77 -1.25 -4.85
CA ARG A 94 5.41 -1.48 -5.33
C ARG A 94 4.77 -2.73 -4.71
N VAL A 95 5.53 -3.82 -4.53
CA VAL A 95 5.00 -5.03 -3.88
C VAL A 95 4.62 -4.76 -2.43
N LEU A 96 5.54 -4.17 -1.66
CA LEU A 96 5.30 -3.88 -0.26
C LEU A 96 4.13 -2.91 -0.09
N ALA A 97 4.13 -1.78 -0.80
CA ALA A 97 3.07 -0.79 -0.71
C ALA A 97 1.68 -1.36 -1.06
N GLY A 98 1.64 -2.31 -1.98
CA GLY A 98 0.43 -3.01 -2.37
C GLY A 98 -0.13 -3.94 -1.29
N ASP A 99 0.72 -4.77 -0.69
CA ASP A 99 0.32 -5.62 0.45
C ASP A 99 -0.18 -4.75 1.62
N VAL A 100 0.50 -3.62 1.85
CA VAL A 100 0.13 -2.67 2.90
C VAL A 100 -1.22 -2.02 2.63
N VAL A 101 -1.48 -1.47 1.43
CA VAL A 101 -2.77 -0.83 1.14
C VAL A 101 -3.93 -1.82 1.20
N ALA A 102 -3.73 -3.06 0.74
CA ALA A 102 -4.73 -4.10 0.84
C ALA A 102 -5.08 -4.41 2.31
N ARG A 103 -4.06 -4.59 3.16
CA ARG A 103 -4.28 -4.89 4.58
C ARG A 103 -4.88 -3.71 5.33
N SER A 104 -4.32 -2.51 5.20
CA SER A 104 -4.78 -1.32 5.92
C SER A 104 -6.22 -0.96 5.60
N THR A 105 -6.66 -1.12 4.35
CA THR A 105 -8.06 -0.83 3.98
C THR A 105 -9.05 -1.86 4.53
N ILE A 106 -8.66 -3.13 4.64
CA ILE A 106 -9.45 -4.16 5.32
C ILE A 106 -9.53 -3.86 6.83
N ASP A 107 -8.41 -3.51 7.45
CA ASP A 107 -8.37 -3.15 8.87
C ASP A 107 -9.21 -1.90 9.17
N ALA A 108 -9.23 -0.92 8.25
CA ALA A 108 -10.11 0.24 8.34
C ALA A 108 -11.59 -0.20 8.35
N VAL A 109 -12.01 -1.05 7.42
CA VAL A 109 -13.37 -1.60 7.39
C VAL A 109 -13.70 -2.34 8.70
N GLN A 110 -12.76 -3.10 9.24
CA GLN A 110 -12.93 -3.81 10.51
C GLN A 110 -13.14 -2.86 11.70
N ILE A 111 -12.43 -1.72 11.74
CA ILE A 111 -12.62 -0.69 12.78
C ILE A 111 -14.02 -0.06 12.69
N PHE A 112 -14.54 0.14 11.47
CA PHE A 112 -15.91 0.62 11.25
C PHE A 112 -16.98 -0.46 11.57
N GLY A 113 -16.62 -1.74 11.57
CA GLY A 113 -17.54 -2.85 11.72
C GLY A 113 -18.54 -2.91 10.55
N GLY A 114 -19.83 -3.11 10.84
CA GLY A 114 -20.86 -3.16 9.80
C GLY A 114 -20.96 -1.88 8.95
N TYR A 115 -20.66 -0.71 9.55
CA TYR A 115 -20.62 0.56 8.82
C TYR A 115 -19.48 0.65 7.81
N GLY A 116 -18.47 -0.21 7.92
CA GLY A 116 -17.36 -0.28 6.97
C GLY A 116 -17.75 -0.89 5.63
N PHE A 117 -18.97 -1.45 5.51
CA PHE A 117 -19.50 -2.03 4.28
C PHE A 117 -20.60 -1.20 3.62
N VAL A 118 -20.98 -0.06 4.20
CA VAL A 118 -21.99 0.83 3.62
C VAL A 118 -21.32 2.06 3.00
N ASN A 119 -21.97 2.62 1.98
CA ASN A 119 -21.41 3.70 1.18
C ASN A 119 -21.44 5.08 1.87
N ASP A 120 -21.92 5.15 3.12
CA ASP A 120 -21.92 6.37 3.93
C ASP A 120 -20.50 6.73 4.40
N TYR A 121 -19.59 5.76 4.44
CA TYR A 121 -18.20 5.95 4.85
C TYR A 121 -17.23 5.58 3.72
N PRO A 122 -16.12 6.32 3.58
CA PRO A 122 -15.24 6.17 2.43
C PRO A 122 -14.41 4.88 2.46
N VAL A 123 -14.32 4.18 3.60
CA VAL A 123 -13.43 3.02 3.77
C VAL A 123 -13.78 1.83 2.89
N GLU A 124 -15.08 1.61 2.58
CA GLU A 124 -15.50 0.55 1.66
C GLU A 124 -14.94 0.79 0.25
N LYS A 125 -14.98 2.05 -0.20
CA LYS A 125 -14.46 2.46 -1.50
C LYS A 125 -12.95 2.31 -1.53
N LEU A 126 -12.26 2.74 -0.48
CA LEU A 126 -10.80 2.59 -0.38
C LEU A 126 -10.39 1.11 -0.44
N MET A 127 -11.14 0.22 0.22
CA MET A 127 -10.91 -1.23 0.15
C MET A 127 -11.13 -1.80 -1.25
N ARG A 128 -12.16 -1.36 -1.97
CA ARG A 128 -12.37 -1.78 -3.38
C ARG A 128 -11.26 -1.26 -4.28
N ASP A 129 -10.87 0.02 -4.14
CA ASP A 129 -9.81 0.64 -4.93
C ASP A 129 -8.44 -0.02 -4.65
N ALA A 130 -8.21 -0.52 -3.43
CA ALA A 130 -7.00 -1.24 -3.05
C ALA A 130 -6.71 -2.45 -3.97
N ARG A 131 -7.75 -3.10 -4.49
CA ARG A 131 -7.61 -4.25 -5.42
C ARG A 131 -6.92 -3.89 -6.72
N ALA A 132 -7.07 -2.66 -7.19
CA ALA A 132 -6.37 -2.20 -8.39
C ALA A 132 -4.86 -2.14 -8.15
N PHE A 133 -4.42 -1.71 -6.97
CA PHE A 133 -3.01 -1.72 -6.61
C PHE A 133 -2.46 -3.16 -6.62
N GLU A 134 -3.16 -4.11 -5.98
CA GLU A 134 -2.78 -5.53 -5.98
C GLU A 134 -2.69 -6.14 -7.38
N ALA A 135 -3.67 -5.89 -8.25
CA ALA A 135 -3.69 -6.44 -9.60
C ALA A 135 -2.56 -5.89 -10.48
N LEU A 136 -2.21 -4.61 -10.30
CA LEU A 136 -1.11 -3.95 -11.01
C LEU A 136 0.27 -4.44 -10.55
N HIS A 137 0.32 -5.39 -9.61
CA HIS A 137 1.56 -6.06 -9.29
C HIS A 137 2.06 -6.95 -10.42
N GLY A 138 1.18 -7.36 -11.34
CA GLY A 138 1.41 -8.59 -12.07
C GLY A 138 1.54 -9.75 -11.08
N ASP A 139 1.70 -10.96 -11.57
CA ASP A 139 1.98 -12.11 -10.70
C ASP A 139 3.41 -12.00 -10.14
N GLU A 140 3.72 -10.99 -9.31
CA GLU A 140 5.08 -10.74 -8.81
C GLU A 140 5.49 -11.66 -7.65
N ARG A 141 4.59 -12.55 -7.22
CA ARG A 141 4.99 -13.82 -6.60
C ARG A 141 5.75 -14.70 -7.61
N LEU A 142 5.33 -14.72 -8.88
CA LEU A 142 6.03 -15.36 -10.00
C LEU A 142 7.28 -14.58 -10.46
N GLY A 143 7.29 -13.24 -10.39
CA GLY A 143 8.47 -12.43 -10.75
C GLY A 143 9.72 -12.73 -9.92
N ARG A 144 9.56 -13.12 -8.64
CA ARG A 144 10.66 -13.65 -7.81
C ARG A 144 11.13 -15.03 -8.28
N VAL A 145 10.20 -15.88 -8.73
CA VAL A 145 10.49 -17.21 -9.28
C VAL A 145 11.21 -17.11 -10.64
N LEU A 146 10.82 -16.16 -11.49
CA LEU A 146 11.43 -15.96 -12.80
C LEU A 146 12.85 -15.43 -12.71
N ARG A 147 13.13 -14.46 -11.81
CA ARG A 147 14.49 -13.98 -11.57
C ARG A 147 15.42 -15.04 -10.95
N GLN A 148 14.89 -15.96 -10.15
CA GLN A 148 15.67 -17.10 -9.64
C GLN A 148 16.07 -18.07 -10.76
N LYS A 149 15.21 -18.29 -11.75
CA LYS A 149 15.48 -19.18 -12.90
C LYS A 149 16.47 -18.61 -13.91
N GLU A 150 16.61 -17.28 -13.99
CA GLU A 150 17.62 -16.63 -14.85
C GLU A 150 19.00 -16.54 -14.17
N SER A 151 19.07 -16.74 -12.85
CA SER A 151 20.32 -16.74 -12.07
C SER A 151 20.91 -18.14 -11.81
N MET A 152 20.31 -19.20 -12.39
CA MET A 152 20.80 -20.58 -12.38
C MET A 152 21.22 -21.00 -13.78
#